data_AF-A0A0A9DS65-F1
#
_entry.id   AF-A0A0A9DS65-F1
#
_cell.length_a   1.000
_cell.length_b   1.000
_cell.length_c   1.000
_cell.angle_alpha   90.00
_cell.angle_beta   90.00
_cell.angle_gamma   90.00
#
_symmetry.space_group_name_H-M   'P 1'
#
loop_
_entity.id
_entity.type
_entity.pdbx_description
1 polymer ?
#
loop_
_entity_poly.entity_id
_entity_poly.type
_entity_poly.pdbx_seq_one_letter_code
_entity_poly.pdbx_strand_id
1 'polypeptide(L)'
;MDASGAGGVIVDSGTAVTRLQSSAYAALRDAFVRGTPPLARTSGMSLFDTCYDLSDRTSVEVPAVALRFEGGGTLRLPAKNYLIPVDGAGTYCLAFAPTNAAVSIIGNVQQQGTRVSFDTAKGTVGFSANKC
;
A
#
# COMPACT_ATOMS: atom_id res chain seq x y z
N MET A 1 -5.48 7.69 -17.60
CA MET A 1 -6.71 8.50 -17.53
C MET A 1 -7.19 8.64 -18.95
N ASP A 2 -8.42 8.21 -19.26
CA ASP A 2 -9.03 8.63 -20.52
C ASP A 2 -9.73 9.99 -20.36
N ALA A 3 -10.26 10.52 -21.45
CA ALA A 3 -10.94 11.82 -21.48
C ALA A 3 -12.23 11.87 -20.62
N SER A 4 -12.75 10.71 -20.17
CA SER A 4 -13.92 10.62 -19.28
C SER A 4 -13.55 10.64 -17.79
N GLY A 5 -12.25 10.70 -17.47
CA GLY A 5 -11.75 10.55 -16.11
C GLY A 5 -11.73 9.10 -15.63
N ALA A 6 -11.89 8.12 -16.54
CA ALA A 6 -11.73 6.72 -16.19
C ALA A 6 -10.25 6.34 -16.10
N GLY A 7 -9.92 5.55 -15.08
CA GLY A 7 -8.54 5.14 -14.78
C GLY A 7 -7.85 6.00 -13.73
N GLY A 8 -6.56 5.72 -13.53
CA GLY A 8 -5.72 6.47 -12.60
C GLY A 8 -5.92 6.14 -11.12
N VAL A 9 -5.64 7.11 -10.25
CA VAL A 9 -5.48 6.88 -8.81
C VAL A 9 -6.20 7.95 -7.99
N ILE A 10 -7.04 7.52 -7.05
CA ILE A 10 -7.70 8.38 -6.06
C ILE A 10 -6.88 8.34 -4.77
N VAL A 11 -6.75 9.48 -4.08
CA VAL A 11 -6.24 9.52 -2.70
C VAL A 11 -7.46 9.64 -1.78
N ASP A 12 -7.71 8.60 -0.98
CA ASP A 12 -8.93 8.51 -0.18
C ASP A 12 -8.63 8.02 1.24
N SER A 13 -8.89 8.87 2.23
CA SER A 13 -8.73 8.55 3.65
C SER A 13 -9.87 7.69 4.21
N GLY A 14 -11.00 7.56 3.50
CA GLY A 14 -12.13 6.71 3.87
C GLY A 14 -11.91 5.23 3.56
N THR A 15 -11.07 4.93 2.57
CA THR A 15 -10.66 3.55 2.25
C THR A 15 -9.51 3.12 3.16
N ALA A 16 -9.68 2.01 3.89
CA ALA A 16 -8.70 1.55 4.88
C ALA A 16 -7.29 1.29 4.29
N VAL A 17 -7.20 0.52 3.21
CA VAL A 17 -5.92 0.14 2.57
C VAL A 17 -5.94 0.41 1.07
N THR A 18 -4.76 0.55 0.49
CA THR A 18 -4.61 0.82 -0.94
C THR A 18 -5.20 -0.31 -1.78
N ARG A 19 -6.06 0.07 -2.72
CA ARG A 19 -6.69 -0.82 -3.70
C ARG A 19 -6.03 -0.58 -5.05
N LEU A 20 -5.41 -1.60 -5.62
CA LEU A 20 -4.77 -1.51 -6.93
C LEU A 20 -5.58 -2.28 -7.96
N GLN A 21 -5.57 -1.82 -9.21
CA GLN A 21 -6.07 -2.66 -10.32
C GLN A 21 -5.39 -4.04 -10.25
N SER A 22 -6.16 -5.10 -10.52
CA SER A 22 -5.76 -6.48 -10.21
C SER A 22 -4.39 -6.88 -10.78
N SER A 23 -4.02 -6.41 -11.97
CA SER A 23 -2.69 -6.65 -12.56
C SER A 23 -1.55 -5.99 -11.77
N ALA A 24 -1.73 -4.72 -11.36
CA ALA A 24 -0.76 -4.00 -10.54
C ALA A 24 -0.65 -4.59 -9.13
N TYR A 25 -1.79 -5.00 -8.54
CA TYR A 25 -1.81 -5.71 -7.26
C TYR A 25 -1.02 -7.01 -7.34
N ALA A 26 -1.30 -7.85 -8.34
CA ALA A 26 -0.61 -9.13 -8.51
C ALA A 26 0.90 -8.94 -8.68
N ALA A 27 1.32 -7.98 -9.51
CA ALA A 27 2.74 -7.67 -9.70
C ALA A 27 3.43 -7.25 -8.38
N LEU A 28 2.81 -6.36 -7.60
CA LEU A 28 3.32 -5.92 -6.30
C LEU A 28 3.39 -7.09 -5.32
N ARG A 29 2.30 -7.85 -5.16
CA ARG A 29 2.20 -9.00 -4.26
C ARG A 29 3.27 -10.03 -4.57
N ASP A 30 3.39 -10.43 -5.84
CA ASP A 30 4.31 -11.49 -6.24
C ASP A 30 5.77 -11.05 -6.07
N ALA A 31 6.08 -9.77 -6.32
CA ALA A 31 7.41 -9.21 -6.04
C ALA A 31 7.71 -9.17 -4.53
N PHE A 32 6.73 -8.78 -3.72
CA PHE A 32 6.87 -8.75 -2.26
C PHE A 32 7.12 -10.14 -1.69
N VAL A 33 6.34 -11.14 -2.14
CA VAL A 33 6.52 -12.55 -1.75
C VAL A 33 7.90 -13.07 -2.14
N ARG A 34 8.37 -12.78 -3.36
CA ARG A 34 9.73 -13.16 -3.80
C ARG A 34 10.83 -12.49 -2.96
N GLY A 35 10.59 -11.30 -2.46
CA GLY A 35 11.53 -10.55 -1.61
C GLY A 35 11.45 -10.88 -0.12
N THR A 36 10.57 -11.80 0.29
CA THR A 36 10.39 -12.22 1.68
C THR A 36 10.54 -13.74 1.88
N PRO A 37 11.53 -14.42 1.26
CA PRO A 37 11.66 -15.87 1.37
C PRO A 37 11.86 -16.42 2.80
N PRO A 38 12.49 -15.70 3.77
CA PRO A 38 12.67 -16.25 5.12
C PRO A 38 11.42 -16.12 6.00
N LEU A 39 10.36 -15.43 5.55
CA LEU A 39 9.16 -15.19 6.35
C LEU A 39 8.15 -16.33 6.14
N ALA A 40 7.69 -16.93 7.23
CA ALA A 40 6.71 -18.00 7.20
C ALA A 40 5.35 -17.45 6.76
N ARG A 41 4.84 -17.91 5.60
CA ARG A 41 3.51 -17.54 5.12
C ARG A 41 2.43 -18.28 5.89
N THR A 42 1.32 -17.61 6.14
CA THR A 42 0.11 -18.19 6.73
C THR A 42 -1.10 -17.96 5.81
N SER A 43 -2.27 -18.47 6.19
CA SER A 43 -3.52 -18.23 5.47
C SER A 43 -3.85 -16.74 5.38
N GLY A 44 -4.44 -16.33 4.26
CA GLY A 44 -4.98 -14.98 4.13
C GLY A 44 -6.08 -14.69 5.16
N MET A 45 -6.28 -13.41 5.47
CA MET A 45 -7.27 -12.96 6.43
C MET A 45 -8.11 -11.83 5.82
N SER A 46 -9.44 -11.99 5.84
CA SER A 46 -10.39 -11.00 5.31
C SER A 46 -10.04 -10.60 3.86
N LEU A 47 -9.68 -9.34 3.61
CA LEU A 47 -9.31 -8.81 2.31
C LEU A 47 -7.85 -9.01 1.92
N PHE A 48 -7.01 -9.58 2.79
CA PHE A 48 -5.58 -9.79 2.56
C PHE A 48 -5.29 -11.24 2.15
N ASP A 49 -4.64 -11.44 1.01
CA ASP A 49 -4.27 -12.77 0.50
C ASP A 49 -2.83 -13.20 0.83
N THR A 50 -2.04 -12.28 1.39
CA THR A 50 -0.61 -12.45 1.64
C THR A 50 -0.33 -12.04 3.08
N CYS A 51 -0.20 -13.05 3.94
CA CYS A 51 0.04 -12.90 5.36
C CYS A 51 1.20 -13.78 5.80
N TYR A 52 1.85 -13.38 6.89
CA TYR A 52 3.00 -14.03 7.49
C TYR A 52 2.76 -14.22 8.99
N ASP A 53 3.22 -15.35 9.51
CA ASP A 53 3.35 -15.58 10.94
C ASP A 53 4.71 -15.05 11.39
N LEU A 54 4.67 -13.99 12.20
CA LEU A 54 5.84 -13.33 12.78
C LEU A 54 5.84 -13.44 14.31
N SER A 55 5.06 -14.37 14.88
CA SER A 55 4.92 -14.55 16.34
C SER A 55 6.23 -14.87 17.05
N ASP A 56 7.20 -15.48 16.34
CA ASP A 56 8.53 -15.81 16.82
C ASP A 56 9.59 -14.73 16.52
N ARG A 57 9.20 -13.59 15.94
CA ARG A 57 10.12 -12.51 15.52
C ARG A 57 9.90 -11.24 16.32
N THR A 58 11.00 -10.62 16.73
CA THR A 58 11.00 -9.25 17.30
C THR A 58 11.21 -8.17 16.24
N SER A 59 11.82 -8.52 15.10
CA SER A 59 12.06 -7.65 13.96
C SER A 59 12.20 -8.51 12.69
N VAL A 60 11.82 -7.92 11.54
CA VAL A 60 11.96 -8.53 10.22
C VAL A 60 12.43 -7.51 9.19
N GLU A 61 13.20 -7.99 8.23
CA GLU A 61 13.54 -7.21 7.03
C GLU A 61 12.57 -7.57 5.90
N VAL A 62 12.09 -6.53 5.21
CA VAL A 62 11.14 -6.65 4.10
C VAL A 62 11.50 -5.71 2.97
N PRO A 63 11.10 -6.03 1.71
CA PRO A 63 11.38 -5.17 0.57
C PRO A 63 10.82 -3.77 0.73
N ALA A 64 11.59 -2.75 0.37
CA ALA A 64 11.11 -1.39 0.32
C ALA A 64 10.00 -1.23 -0.74
N VAL A 65 8.88 -0.61 -0.35
CA VAL A 65 7.75 -0.32 -1.23
C VAL A 65 7.62 1.18 -1.44
N ALA A 66 7.44 1.59 -2.69
CA ALA A 66 7.21 2.99 -3.03
C ALA A 66 6.22 3.12 -4.20
N LEU A 67 5.38 4.15 -4.15
CA LEU A 67 4.51 4.56 -5.25
C LEU A 67 5.22 5.66 -6.04
N ARG A 68 5.42 5.44 -7.34
CA ARG A 68 6.04 6.40 -8.26
C ARG A 68 4.96 7.03 -9.12
N PHE A 69 4.95 8.35 -9.18
CA PHE A 69 3.95 9.12 -9.92
C PHE A 69 4.54 9.70 -11.20
N GLU A 70 3.67 9.84 -12.20
CA GLU A 70 3.97 10.65 -13.38
C GLU A 70 4.30 12.09 -12.93
N GLY A 71 5.40 12.64 -13.45
CA GLY A 71 5.98 13.90 -12.94
C GLY A 71 7.16 13.73 -11.95
N GLY A 72 7.54 12.50 -11.63
CA GLY A 72 8.79 12.19 -10.90
C GLY A 72 8.65 12.13 -9.37
N GLY A 73 7.46 12.43 -8.84
CA GLY A 73 7.16 12.27 -7.42
C GLY A 73 7.25 10.81 -6.97
N THR A 74 7.79 10.57 -5.77
CA THR A 74 7.84 9.22 -5.18
C THR A 74 7.39 9.26 -3.73
N LEU A 75 6.33 8.50 -3.42
CA LEU A 75 5.89 8.25 -2.05
C LEU A 75 6.52 6.95 -1.56
N ARG A 76 7.54 7.06 -0.70
CA ARG A 76 8.15 5.91 -0.02
C ARG A 76 7.31 5.53 1.19
N LEU A 77 6.94 4.27 1.29
CA LEU A 77 6.10 3.78 2.38
C LEU A 77 6.98 3.19 3.49
N PRO A 78 6.81 3.61 4.75
CA PRO A 78 7.37 2.88 5.89
C PRO A 78 6.83 1.44 5.93
N ALA A 79 7.60 0.49 6.47
CA ALA A 79 7.20 -0.92 6.54
C ALA A 79 5.84 -1.13 7.24
N LYS A 80 5.60 -0.39 8.33
CA LYS A 80 4.32 -0.38 9.06
C LYS A 80 3.12 0.10 8.24
N ASN A 81 3.34 0.74 7.08
CA ASN A 81 2.30 1.20 6.17
C ASN A 81 1.99 0.16 5.06
N TYR A 82 2.67 -0.99 5.03
CA TYR A 82 2.34 -2.05 4.07
C TYR A 82 2.44 -3.47 4.63
N LEU A 83 3.02 -3.67 5.81
CA LEU A 83 2.96 -4.94 6.54
C LEU A 83 2.36 -4.64 7.91
N ILE A 84 1.06 -4.94 8.07
CA ILE A 84 0.28 -4.53 9.26
C ILE A 84 -0.11 -5.74 10.10
N PRO A 85 -0.17 -5.60 11.44
CA PRO A 85 -0.77 -6.64 12.27
C PRO A 85 -2.26 -6.73 11.99
N VAL A 86 -2.79 -7.94 11.87
CA VAL A 86 -4.23 -8.18 11.66
C VAL A 86 -4.90 -8.88 12.84
N ASP A 87 -4.10 -9.35 13.80
CA ASP A 87 -4.54 -9.93 15.06
C ASP A 87 -3.52 -9.62 16.18
N GLY A 88 -3.80 -10.13 17.39
CA GLY A 88 -2.87 -10.08 18.53
C GLY A 88 -1.95 -11.30 18.64
N ALA A 89 -1.96 -12.21 17.66
CA ALA A 89 -1.23 -13.48 17.70
C ALA A 89 0.10 -13.44 16.91
N GLY A 90 0.41 -12.32 16.25
CA GLY A 90 1.63 -12.16 15.47
C GLY A 90 1.43 -12.38 13.96
N THR A 91 0.19 -12.38 13.47
CA THR A 91 -0.09 -12.42 12.03
C THR A 91 0.03 -11.02 11.44
N TYR A 92 0.87 -10.87 10.42
CA TYR A 92 1.03 -9.63 9.66
C TYR A 92 0.70 -9.83 8.19
N CYS A 93 -0.07 -8.92 7.60
CA CYS A 93 -0.50 -9.01 6.22
C CYS A 93 -0.02 -7.84 5.35
N LEU A 94 0.23 -8.13 4.08
CA LEU A 94 0.49 -7.13 3.05
C LEU A 94 -0.76 -6.26 2.88
N ALA A 95 -0.69 -4.99 3.30
CA ALA A 95 -1.82 -4.06 3.37
C ALA A 95 -2.18 -3.45 2.00
N PHE A 96 -2.31 -4.29 0.99
CA PHE A 96 -2.79 -3.95 -0.35
C PHE A 96 -3.86 -4.97 -0.74
N ALA A 97 -4.76 -4.58 -1.62
CA ALA A 97 -5.75 -5.51 -2.17
C ALA A 97 -6.12 -5.15 -3.61
N PRO A 98 -6.63 -6.11 -4.39
CA PRO A 98 -7.08 -5.83 -5.74
C PRO A 98 -8.40 -5.05 -5.74
N THR A 99 -8.69 -4.39 -6.87
CA THR A 99 -10.02 -3.85 -7.20
C THR A 99 -10.37 -4.17 -8.64
N ASN A 100 -11.67 -4.41 -8.87
CA ASN A 100 -12.25 -4.57 -10.20
C ASN A 100 -12.74 -3.21 -10.78
N ALA A 101 -12.62 -2.13 -10.01
CA ALA A 101 -12.92 -0.79 -10.49
C ALA A 101 -11.87 -0.32 -11.51
N ALA A 102 -12.27 0.62 -12.36
CA ALA A 102 -11.36 1.24 -13.33
C ALA A 102 -10.22 2.03 -12.64
N VAL A 103 -10.43 2.47 -11.40
CA VAL A 103 -9.50 3.33 -10.65
C VAL A 103 -8.80 2.56 -9.53
N SER A 104 -7.54 2.90 -9.27
CA SER A 104 -6.84 2.53 -8.05
C SER A 104 -7.08 3.56 -6.95
N ILE A 105 -6.87 3.19 -5.69
CA ILE A 105 -7.09 4.05 -4.52
C ILE A 105 -5.86 3.93 -3.61
N ILE A 106 -5.23 5.04 -3.25
CA ILE A 106 -4.28 5.13 -2.13
C ILE A 106 -5.07 5.30 -0.85
N GLY A 107 -5.11 4.24 -0.04
CA GLY A 107 -5.90 4.18 1.19
C GLY A 107 -5.20 4.79 2.40
N ASN A 108 -5.94 4.91 3.50
CA ASN A 108 -5.53 5.54 4.75
C ASN A 108 -4.22 4.98 5.31
N VAL A 109 -4.07 3.65 5.41
CA VAL A 109 -2.85 3.02 5.97
C VAL A 109 -1.58 3.48 5.25
N GLN A 110 -1.61 3.60 3.92
CA GLN A 110 -0.46 4.08 3.14
C GLN A 110 -0.21 5.58 3.30
N GLN A 111 -1.22 6.36 3.71
CA GLN A 111 -1.10 7.79 3.97
C GLN A 111 -0.59 8.12 5.39
N GLN A 112 -0.68 7.19 6.35
CA GLN A 112 -0.29 7.45 7.74
C GLN A 112 1.16 7.93 7.87
N GLY A 113 1.39 8.98 8.66
CA GLY A 113 2.72 9.60 8.80
C GLY A 113 3.18 10.39 7.58
N THR A 114 2.34 10.54 6.56
CA THR A 114 2.57 11.38 5.38
C THR A 114 1.58 12.54 5.38
N ARG A 115 2.07 13.76 5.16
CA ARG A 115 1.23 14.91 4.88
C ARG A 115 0.90 14.93 3.39
N VAL A 116 -0.39 14.86 3.09
CA VAL A 116 -0.95 15.01 1.75
C VAL A 116 -1.43 16.45 1.59
N SER A 117 -0.94 17.16 0.57
CA SER A 117 -1.35 18.53 0.26
C SER A 117 -1.99 18.61 -1.11
N PHE A 118 -3.04 19.41 -1.24
CA PHE A 118 -3.75 19.63 -2.51
C PHE A 118 -3.58 21.09 -2.92
N ASP A 119 -2.76 21.34 -3.94
CA ASP A 119 -2.62 22.66 -4.56
C ASP A 119 -3.58 22.71 -5.75
N THR A 120 -4.78 23.24 -5.52
CA THR A 120 -5.85 23.33 -6.53
C THR A 120 -5.57 24.41 -7.58
N ALA A 121 -4.73 25.40 -7.27
CA ALA A 121 -4.32 26.41 -8.22
C ALA A 121 -3.35 25.84 -9.27
N LYS A 122 -2.49 24.91 -8.86
CA LYS A 122 -1.55 24.21 -9.76
C LYS A 122 -2.03 22.85 -10.25
N GLY A 123 -3.15 22.35 -9.70
CA GLY A 123 -3.67 21.02 -10.02
C GLY A 123 -2.75 19.89 -9.57
N THR A 124 -2.04 20.04 -8.45
CA THR A 124 -1.04 19.06 -7.97
C THR A 124 -1.37 18.49 -6.60
N VAL A 125 -1.05 17.22 -6.41
CA VAL A 125 -1.04 16.55 -5.10
C VAL A 125 0.40 16.37 -4.63
N GLY A 126 0.69 16.82 -3.41
CA GLY A 126 2.00 16.73 -2.77
C GLY A 126 2.01 15.70 -1.65
N PHE A 127 3.10 14.94 -1.54
CA PHE A 127 3.35 14.01 -0.44
C PHE A 127 4.64 14.41 0.26
N SER A 128 4.58 14.64 1.58
CA SER A 128 5.75 14.99 2.39
C SER A 128 5.73 14.23 3.71
N ALA A 129 6.90 13.96 4.29
CA ALA A 129 6.98 13.36 5.61
C ALA A 129 6.27 14.24 6.64
N ASN A 130 5.41 13.66 7.48
CA ASN A 130 4.76 14.42 8.53
C ASN A 130 5.79 14.77 9.61
N LYS A 131 6.07 16.07 9.78
CA LYS A 131 6.97 16.63 10.80
C LYS A 131 6.20 17.34 11.91
N CYS A 132 5.06 16.77 12.34
CA CYS A 132 4.33 17.29 13.49
C CYS A 132 5.09 16.98 14.78
#